data_AF-U9TC93-F1
#
_entry.id   AF-U9TC93-F1
#
_cell.length_a   1.000
_cell.length_b   1.000
_cell.length_c   1.000
_cell.angle_alpha   90.00
_cell.angle_beta   90.00
_cell.angle_gamma   90.00
#
_symmetry.space_group_name_H-M   'P 1'
#
loop_
_entity.id
_entity.type
_entity.pdbx_description
1 polymer ?
#
loop_
_entity_poly.entity_id
_entity_poly.type
_entity_poly.pdbx_seq_one_letter_code
_entity_poly.pdbx_strand_id
1 'polypeptide(L)'
;MFSLAVCYKNGEGTEKNFEKAFYWYQKAAEKDHIDAMFNLAVCYRNGEGTEKNFKKAFHWFQKAAKKDHIDAMFYLASSYYIGEGTEKKFEKAFNWFQKAAEKNHTNAMFNLAVCYINGEGTEKNFEKAADKDHINAMFYLADSYYIGEGTEKNFEKAIHWYQKAAEKDHINAMFYLANIYYIGKETEKNFEKAFHWFQKAAKKDHIDAMFYLADIYYNKEGTEKNFEKAIHWFQKAAEKDHIDAMFYLANIYYNGEGIEKNFEKAFYWYQKAAEKYHTNQTNAMFNLAVCYRNGEGTEKNFVKASYWLQKAAEKNNIYAMFNLAVCYKHGEGTEKNLEKAFYWYQKAAEKDHIDAMFSLANIYKIGEGTEKNFEKAFYWFQKAAGRNNTNAMFNLAVFYKNGEGTEKNLEKAFYWYQKTAEKDHIDAMFNLALYVIEMEKEQKRILKKPFIGIKKQQKKIILMQCFVWPIFIILEKE
;
A
#
# COMPACT_ATOMS: atom_id res chain seq x y z
N MET A 1 -16.44 19.28 -48.91
CA MET A 1 -17.27 18.24 -48.25
C MET A 1 -16.58 17.72 -47.01
N PHE A 2 -15.39 17.13 -47.11
CA PHE A 2 -14.64 16.65 -45.94
C PHE A 2 -14.33 17.74 -44.90
N SER A 3 -13.76 18.88 -45.30
CA SER A 3 -13.44 19.96 -44.36
C SER A 3 -14.67 20.50 -43.63
N LEU A 4 -15.80 20.58 -44.31
CA LEU A 4 -17.07 20.98 -43.71
C LEU A 4 -17.55 19.96 -42.65
N ALA A 5 -17.33 18.66 -42.89
CA ALA A 5 -17.61 17.63 -41.90
C ALA A 5 -16.74 17.79 -40.64
N VAL A 6 -15.45 18.11 -40.80
CA VAL A 6 -14.52 18.38 -39.69
C VAL A 6 -14.96 19.61 -38.90
N CYS A 7 -15.35 20.69 -39.56
CA CYS A 7 -15.90 21.88 -38.91
C CYS A 7 -17.11 21.54 -38.02
N TYR A 8 -18.07 20.76 -38.53
CA TYR A 8 -19.21 20.30 -37.74
C TYR A 8 -18.82 19.35 -36.60
N LYS A 9 -17.82 18.49 -36.78
CA LYS A 9 -17.34 17.57 -35.74
C LYS A 9 -16.68 18.31 -34.57
N ASN A 10 -15.88 19.33 -34.88
CA ASN A 10 -15.06 20.06 -33.90
C ASN A 10 -15.76 21.31 -33.35
N GLY A 11 -16.78 21.83 -34.04
CA GLY A 11 -17.40 23.12 -33.71
C GLY A 11 -16.56 24.32 -34.19
N GLU A 12 -15.77 24.16 -35.25
CA GLU A 12 -14.91 25.21 -35.80
C GLU A 12 -15.68 26.00 -36.87
N GLY A 13 -16.01 27.26 -36.56
CA GLY A 13 -16.80 28.12 -37.47
C GLY A 13 -18.28 27.71 -37.62
N THR A 14 -18.76 26.77 -36.81
CA THR A 14 -20.14 26.31 -36.70
C THR A 14 -20.36 25.69 -35.32
N GLU A 15 -21.61 25.54 -34.87
CA GLU A 15 -21.90 24.68 -33.72
C GLU A 15 -21.54 23.22 -34.01
N LYS A 16 -21.07 22.54 -32.96
CA LYS A 16 -20.73 21.11 -33.01
C LYS A 16 -21.99 20.29 -33.29
N ASN A 17 -21.96 19.50 -34.36
CA ASN A 17 -23.10 18.70 -34.81
C ASN A 17 -22.61 17.40 -35.46
N PHE A 18 -22.72 16.29 -34.75
CA PHE A 18 -22.26 14.99 -35.22
C PHE A 18 -23.09 14.42 -36.38
N GLU A 19 -24.39 14.68 -36.44
CA GLU A 19 -25.25 14.21 -37.54
C GLU A 19 -24.88 14.89 -38.86
N LYS A 20 -24.63 16.21 -38.84
CA LYS A 20 -24.15 16.96 -40.01
C LYS A 20 -22.74 16.54 -40.39
N ALA A 21 -21.86 16.33 -39.42
CA ALA A 21 -20.52 15.79 -39.69
C ALA A 21 -20.60 14.43 -40.37
N PHE A 22 -21.40 13.51 -39.84
CA PHE A 22 -21.65 12.19 -40.42
C PHE A 22 -22.17 12.28 -41.84
N TYR A 23 -23.18 13.11 -42.10
CA TYR A 23 -23.74 13.34 -43.43
C TYR A 23 -22.67 13.77 -44.45
N TRP A 24 -21.82 14.74 -44.08
CA TRP A 24 -20.77 15.24 -44.97
C TRP A 24 -19.60 14.26 -45.14
N TYR A 25 -19.23 13.51 -44.10
CA TYR A 25 -18.28 12.41 -44.22
C TYR A 25 -18.83 11.35 -45.18
N GLN A 26 -20.10 10.99 -45.08
CA GLN A 26 -20.73 10.05 -46.00
C GLN A 26 -20.67 10.54 -47.45
N LYS A 27 -21.05 11.81 -47.72
CA LYS A 27 -21.00 12.37 -49.07
C LYS A 27 -19.59 12.45 -49.65
N ALA A 28 -18.59 12.74 -48.82
CA ALA A 28 -17.19 12.75 -49.26
C ALA A 28 -16.65 11.33 -49.49
N ALA A 29 -17.00 10.37 -48.62
CA ALA A 29 -16.60 8.97 -48.74
C ALA A 29 -17.23 8.29 -49.97
N GLU A 30 -18.48 8.65 -50.33
CA GLU A 30 -19.15 8.25 -51.58
C GLU A 30 -18.39 8.73 -52.83
N LYS A 31 -17.63 9.82 -52.71
CA LYS A 31 -16.73 10.36 -53.76
C LYS A 31 -15.29 9.92 -53.59
N ASP A 32 -15.07 8.76 -52.99
CA ASP A 32 -13.76 8.12 -52.86
C ASP A 32 -12.71 8.85 -52.00
N HIS A 33 -13.11 9.86 -51.20
CA HIS A 33 -12.21 10.59 -50.32
C HIS A 33 -11.75 9.74 -49.13
N ILE A 34 -10.45 9.49 -49.04
CA ILE A 34 -9.86 8.48 -48.14
C ILE A 34 -10.08 8.84 -46.66
N ASP A 35 -9.75 10.06 -46.23
CA ASP A 35 -9.94 10.46 -44.83
C ASP A 35 -11.41 10.52 -44.41
N ALA A 36 -12.32 10.76 -45.38
CA ALA A 36 -13.75 10.74 -45.13
C ALA A 36 -14.25 9.31 -44.92
N MET A 37 -13.71 8.33 -45.67
CA MET A 37 -14.00 6.91 -45.43
C MET A 37 -13.55 6.49 -44.03
N PHE A 38 -12.36 6.89 -43.61
CA PHE A 38 -11.86 6.60 -42.27
C PHE A 38 -12.73 7.24 -41.17
N ASN A 39 -13.02 8.54 -41.28
CA ASN A 39 -13.84 9.22 -40.29
C ASN A 39 -15.29 8.69 -40.26
N LEU A 40 -15.85 8.32 -41.41
CA LEU A 40 -17.15 7.67 -41.50
C LEU A 40 -17.15 6.30 -40.79
N ALA A 41 -16.08 5.53 -40.92
CA ALA A 41 -15.91 4.27 -40.20
C ALA A 41 -15.87 4.49 -38.68
N VAL A 42 -15.14 5.52 -38.22
CA VAL A 42 -15.10 5.92 -36.80
C VAL A 42 -16.49 6.32 -36.30
N CYS A 43 -17.25 7.11 -37.07
CA CYS A 43 -18.62 7.47 -36.72
C CYS A 43 -19.51 6.23 -36.52
N TYR A 44 -19.47 5.27 -37.44
CA TYR A 44 -20.21 4.01 -37.29
C TYR A 44 -19.74 3.17 -36.10
N ARG A 45 -18.44 3.15 -35.81
CA ARG A 45 -17.90 2.39 -34.67
C ARG A 45 -18.34 2.97 -33.32
N ASN A 46 -18.32 4.29 -33.20
CA ASN A 46 -18.61 5.00 -31.95
C ASN A 46 -20.09 5.36 -31.78
N GLY A 47 -20.87 5.35 -32.87
CA GLY A 47 -22.25 5.86 -32.88
C GLY A 47 -22.30 7.39 -32.86
N GLU A 48 -21.34 8.05 -33.50
CA GLU A 48 -21.28 9.52 -33.58
C GLU A 48 -22.09 10.00 -34.79
N GLY A 49 -23.22 10.66 -34.55
CA GLY A 49 -24.11 11.15 -35.62
C GLY A 49 -24.87 10.05 -36.37
N THR A 50 -24.81 8.81 -35.87
CA THR A 50 -25.50 7.63 -36.38
C THR A 50 -25.56 6.53 -35.30
N GLU A 51 -26.28 5.45 -35.55
CA GLU A 51 -26.26 4.28 -34.65
C GLU A 51 -24.96 3.48 -34.78
N LYS A 52 -24.49 2.90 -33.66
CA LYS A 52 -23.32 2.01 -33.65
C LYS A 52 -23.53 0.83 -34.60
N ASN A 53 -22.59 0.65 -35.53
CA ASN A 53 -22.64 -0.41 -36.52
C ASN A 53 -21.24 -0.89 -36.90
N PHE A 54 -20.77 -1.93 -36.20
CA PHE A 54 -19.44 -2.49 -36.43
C PHE A 54 -19.24 -3.08 -37.83
N LYS A 55 -20.28 -3.65 -38.45
CA LYS A 55 -20.19 -4.18 -39.82
C LYS A 55 -19.95 -3.07 -40.84
N LYS A 56 -20.64 -1.93 -40.72
CA LYS A 56 -20.43 -0.76 -41.58
C LYS A 56 -19.08 -0.09 -41.29
N ALA A 57 -18.67 0.00 -40.02
CA ALA A 57 -17.35 0.50 -39.66
C ALA A 57 -16.25 -0.35 -40.31
N PHE A 58 -16.32 -1.68 -40.17
CA PHE A 58 -15.41 -2.63 -40.78
C PHE A 58 -15.33 -2.46 -42.31
N HIS A 59 -16.47 -2.34 -42.98
CA HIS A 59 -16.54 -2.10 -44.43
C HIS A 59 -15.78 -0.84 -44.86
N TRP A 60 -15.98 0.28 -44.15
CA TRP A 60 -15.33 1.55 -44.47
C TRP A 60 -13.85 1.58 -44.09
N PHE A 61 -13.45 0.99 -42.96
CA PHE A 61 -12.04 0.76 -42.65
C PHE A 61 -11.37 -0.09 -43.74
N GLN A 62 -12.03 -1.15 -44.22
CA GLN A 62 -11.50 -1.98 -45.30
C GLN A 62 -11.30 -1.18 -46.60
N LYS A 63 -12.25 -0.32 -46.97
CA LYS A 63 -12.12 0.55 -48.15
C LYS A 63 -10.95 1.53 -48.02
N ALA A 64 -10.84 2.22 -46.88
CA ALA A 64 -9.77 3.19 -46.63
C ALA A 64 -8.39 2.52 -46.55
N ALA A 65 -8.29 1.37 -45.87
CA ALA A 65 -7.04 0.60 -45.75
C ALA A 65 -6.53 0.07 -47.10
N LYS A 66 -7.43 -0.35 -48.01
CA LYS A 66 -7.09 -0.74 -49.39
C LYS A 66 -6.52 0.42 -50.21
N LYS A 67 -6.73 1.66 -49.78
CA LYS A 67 -6.17 2.89 -50.37
C LYS A 67 -5.03 3.48 -49.52
N ASP A 68 -4.29 2.62 -48.82
CA ASP A 68 -3.09 3.00 -48.06
C ASP A 68 -3.30 3.95 -46.86
N HIS A 69 -4.53 4.14 -46.37
CA HIS A 69 -4.76 4.92 -45.15
C HIS A 69 -4.25 4.16 -43.92
N ILE A 70 -3.24 4.72 -43.26
CA ILE A 70 -2.46 4.05 -42.20
C ILE A 70 -3.35 3.70 -40.99
N ASP A 71 -4.10 4.65 -40.45
CA ASP A 71 -4.96 4.35 -39.28
C ASP A 71 -6.05 3.33 -39.63
N ALA A 72 -6.65 3.42 -40.81
CA ALA A 72 -7.63 2.44 -41.27
C ALA A 72 -7.03 1.03 -41.39
N MET A 73 -5.77 0.87 -41.80
CA MET A 73 -5.08 -0.42 -41.78
C MET A 73 -4.99 -0.97 -40.35
N PHE A 74 -4.63 -0.12 -39.39
CA PHE A 74 -4.57 -0.50 -37.98
C PHE A 74 -5.96 -0.91 -37.44
N TYR A 75 -6.98 -0.09 -37.62
CA TYR A 75 -8.33 -0.42 -37.13
C TYR A 75 -8.92 -1.66 -37.82
N LEU A 76 -8.64 -1.85 -39.12
CA LEU A 76 -9.02 -3.06 -39.82
C LEU A 76 -8.32 -4.30 -39.25
N ALA A 77 -7.02 -4.20 -38.94
CA ALA A 77 -6.27 -5.26 -38.27
C ALA A 77 -6.88 -5.58 -36.90
N SER A 78 -7.16 -4.55 -36.09
CA SER A 78 -7.83 -4.71 -34.80
C SER A 78 -9.20 -5.37 -34.92
N SER A 79 -10.01 -4.98 -35.91
CA SER A 79 -11.31 -5.63 -36.17
C SER A 79 -11.17 -7.12 -36.46
N TYR A 80 -10.18 -7.53 -37.26
CA TYR A 80 -9.88 -8.96 -37.48
C TYR A 80 -9.33 -9.65 -36.24
N TYR A 81 -8.57 -8.94 -35.40
CA TYR A 81 -7.96 -9.50 -34.19
C TYR A 81 -9.02 -9.80 -33.12
N ILE A 82 -9.91 -8.84 -32.83
CA ILE A 82 -10.93 -8.98 -31.78
C ILE A 82 -12.26 -9.54 -32.29
N GLY A 83 -12.49 -9.57 -33.61
CA GLY A 83 -13.76 -9.98 -34.22
C GLY A 83 -14.84 -8.91 -34.18
N GLU A 84 -14.46 -7.64 -34.28
CA GLU A 84 -15.40 -6.51 -34.28
C GLU A 84 -15.88 -6.25 -35.71
N GLY A 85 -17.18 -6.45 -35.98
CA GLY A 85 -17.76 -6.25 -37.32
C GLY A 85 -17.41 -7.33 -38.35
N THR A 86 -16.60 -8.31 -37.96
CA THR A 86 -16.17 -9.49 -38.74
C THR A 86 -15.88 -10.65 -37.79
N GLU A 87 -15.69 -11.86 -38.31
CA GLU A 87 -15.10 -12.97 -37.54
C GLU A 87 -13.62 -12.71 -37.24
N LYS A 88 -13.13 -13.29 -36.14
CA LYS A 88 -11.70 -13.29 -35.77
C LYS A 88 -10.87 -14.02 -36.81
N LYS A 89 -9.84 -13.36 -37.34
CA LYS A 89 -8.92 -13.89 -38.36
C LYS A 89 -7.51 -13.39 -38.09
N PHE A 90 -6.78 -14.09 -37.21
CA PHE A 90 -5.45 -13.67 -36.76
C PHE A 90 -4.46 -13.47 -37.90
N GLU A 91 -4.43 -14.35 -38.90
CA GLU A 91 -3.55 -14.20 -40.06
C GLU A 91 -3.83 -12.91 -40.85
N LYS A 92 -5.12 -12.51 -40.99
CA LYS A 92 -5.47 -11.24 -41.62
C LYS A 92 -5.12 -10.04 -40.75
N ALA A 93 -5.33 -10.17 -39.44
CA ALA A 93 -4.93 -9.13 -38.48
C ALA A 93 -3.42 -8.89 -38.55
N PHE A 94 -2.62 -9.96 -38.45
CA PHE A 94 -1.17 -9.95 -38.57
C PHE A 94 -0.71 -9.24 -39.84
N ASN A 95 -1.23 -9.64 -41.00
CA ASN A 95 -0.87 -9.04 -42.28
C ASN A 95 -1.18 -7.53 -42.36
N TRP A 96 -2.31 -7.07 -41.80
CA TRP A 96 -2.65 -5.65 -41.79
C TRP A 96 -1.86 -4.86 -40.74
N PHE A 97 -1.58 -5.45 -39.57
CA PHE A 97 -0.65 -4.86 -38.60
C PHE A 97 0.74 -4.71 -39.20
N GLN A 98 1.23 -5.72 -39.94
CA GLN A 98 2.51 -5.67 -40.63
C GLN A 98 2.56 -4.53 -41.65
N LYS A 99 1.54 -4.39 -42.50
CA LYS A 99 1.47 -3.30 -43.50
C LYS A 99 1.45 -1.91 -42.85
N ALA A 100 0.70 -1.73 -41.76
CA ALA A 100 0.68 -0.46 -41.03
C ALA A 100 2.01 -0.20 -40.30
N ALA A 101 2.63 -1.25 -39.75
CA ALA A 101 3.93 -1.19 -39.09
C ALA A 101 5.07 -0.85 -40.06
N GLU A 102 5.05 -1.35 -41.29
CA GLU A 102 5.98 -0.99 -42.36
C GLU A 102 5.89 0.50 -42.74
N LYS A 103 4.77 1.15 -42.44
CA LYS A 103 4.57 2.60 -42.56
C LYS A 103 4.77 3.35 -41.23
N ASN A 104 5.49 2.76 -40.28
CA ASN A 104 5.84 3.31 -38.97
C ASN A 104 4.65 3.64 -38.03
N HIS A 105 3.51 2.95 -38.19
CA HIS A 105 2.38 3.13 -37.27
C HIS A 105 2.65 2.45 -35.91
N THR A 106 2.90 3.24 -34.86
CA THR A 106 3.36 2.77 -33.54
C THR A 106 2.45 1.71 -32.90
N ASN A 107 1.13 1.92 -32.91
CA ASN A 107 0.20 0.94 -32.33
C ASN A 107 0.11 -0.35 -33.15
N ALA A 108 0.39 -0.30 -34.46
CA ALA A 108 0.41 -1.49 -35.30
C ALA A 108 1.70 -2.28 -35.09
N MET A 109 2.84 -1.59 -34.94
CA MET A 109 4.12 -2.20 -34.56
C MET A 109 4.01 -2.91 -33.19
N PHE A 110 3.33 -2.28 -32.23
CA PHE A 110 3.01 -2.90 -30.94
C PHE A 110 2.21 -4.20 -31.10
N ASN A 111 1.06 -4.15 -31.79
CA ASN A 111 0.22 -5.34 -31.95
C ASN A 111 0.90 -6.42 -32.80
N LEU A 112 1.76 -6.04 -33.74
CA LEU A 112 2.58 -6.97 -34.50
C LEU A 112 3.55 -7.74 -33.58
N ALA A 113 4.18 -7.06 -32.62
CA ALA A 113 5.03 -7.71 -31.62
C ALA A 113 4.23 -8.69 -30.74
N VAL A 114 3.01 -8.32 -30.33
CA VAL A 114 2.09 -9.22 -29.60
C VAL A 114 1.78 -10.46 -30.44
N CYS A 115 1.47 -10.31 -31.74
CA CYS A 115 1.25 -11.44 -32.62
C CYS A 115 2.45 -12.38 -32.70
N TYR A 116 3.67 -11.84 -32.78
CA TYR A 116 4.90 -12.64 -32.77
C TYR A 116 5.18 -13.33 -31.42
N ILE A 117 4.85 -12.70 -30.29
CA ILE A 117 5.02 -13.30 -28.95
C ILE A 117 4.04 -14.47 -28.76
N ASN A 118 2.78 -14.26 -29.16
CA ASN A 118 1.71 -15.24 -28.95
C ASN A 118 1.61 -16.29 -30.05
N GLY A 119 2.20 -16.05 -31.23
CA GLY A 119 2.03 -16.91 -32.40
C GLY A 119 0.65 -16.75 -33.04
N GLU A 120 0.09 -15.54 -33.00
CA GLU A 120 -1.25 -15.25 -33.51
C GLU A 120 -1.16 -14.79 -34.96
N GLY A 121 -1.56 -15.66 -35.89
CA GLY A 121 -1.49 -15.35 -37.33
C GLY A 121 -0.07 -15.44 -37.92
N THR A 122 0.90 -15.88 -37.13
CA THR A 122 2.29 -16.15 -37.48
C THR A 122 2.85 -17.22 -36.52
N GLU A 123 3.99 -17.82 -36.83
CA GLU A 123 4.76 -18.59 -35.85
C GLU A 123 5.31 -17.68 -34.76
N LYS A 124 5.47 -18.23 -33.54
CA LYS A 124 6.09 -17.52 -32.41
C LYS A 124 7.53 -17.12 -32.76
N ASN A 125 7.85 -15.84 -32.64
CA ASN A 125 9.18 -15.34 -32.94
C ASN A 125 9.54 -14.08 -32.14
N PHE A 126 10.22 -14.28 -31.01
CA PHE A 126 10.61 -13.19 -30.10
C PHE A 126 11.65 -12.23 -30.71
N GLU A 127 12.51 -12.69 -31.61
CA GLU A 127 13.50 -11.83 -32.28
C GLU A 127 12.80 -10.84 -33.21
N LYS A 128 11.85 -11.32 -34.02
CA LYS A 128 11.01 -10.47 -34.89
C LYS A 128 10.09 -9.55 -34.11
N ALA A 129 9.62 -9.97 -32.94
CA ALA A 129 8.86 -9.09 -32.05
C ALA A 129 9.67 -7.85 -31.65
N ALA A 130 10.97 -8.01 -31.43
CA ALA A 130 11.88 -6.91 -31.10
C ALA A 130 12.61 -6.29 -32.31
N ASP A 131 12.32 -6.76 -33.52
CA ASP A 131 13.02 -6.36 -34.74
C ASP A 131 12.60 -4.95 -35.21
N LYS A 132 13.49 -4.29 -35.95
CA LYS A 132 13.43 -2.87 -36.36
C LYS A 132 13.60 -1.84 -35.25
N ASP A 133 14.33 -2.16 -34.18
CA ASP A 133 14.70 -1.18 -33.16
C ASP A 133 13.50 -0.48 -32.48
N HIS A 134 12.32 -1.12 -32.53
CA HIS A 134 11.09 -0.54 -32.04
C HIS A 134 11.01 -0.63 -30.53
N ILE A 135 11.18 0.53 -29.90
CA ILE A 135 11.39 0.70 -28.47
C ILE A 135 10.26 0.07 -27.63
N ASN A 136 9.00 0.28 -28.03
CA ASN A 136 7.86 -0.29 -27.29
C ASN A 136 7.84 -1.81 -27.38
N ALA A 137 8.18 -2.37 -28.55
CA ALA A 137 8.14 -3.81 -28.73
C ALA A 137 9.20 -4.54 -27.90
N MET A 138 10.39 -3.93 -27.75
CA MET A 138 11.40 -4.40 -26.80
C MET A 138 10.88 -4.40 -25.35
N PHE A 139 10.20 -3.33 -24.95
CA PHE A 139 9.59 -3.24 -23.60
C PHE A 139 8.56 -4.35 -23.37
N TYR A 140 7.63 -4.58 -24.31
CA TYR A 140 6.61 -5.62 -24.14
C TYR A 140 7.21 -7.04 -24.15
N LEU A 141 8.22 -7.28 -25.00
CA LEU A 141 8.93 -8.54 -24.96
C LEU A 141 9.60 -8.77 -23.59
N ALA A 142 10.18 -7.72 -23.02
CA ALA A 142 10.75 -7.77 -21.68
C ALA A 142 9.68 -8.10 -20.63
N ASP A 143 8.51 -7.46 -20.72
CA ASP A 143 7.39 -7.70 -19.82
C ASP A 143 6.85 -9.14 -19.93
N SER A 144 6.68 -9.65 -21.15
CA SER A 144 6.30 -11.05 -21.41
C SER A 144 7.27 -12.03 -20.75
N TYR A 145 8.58 -11.80 -20.84
CA TYR A 145 9.57 -12.61 -20.13
C TYR A 145 9.53 -12.42 -18.60
N TYR A 146 9.21 -11.23 -18.12
CA TYR A 146 9.11 -10.93 -16.68
C TYR A 146 7.92 -11.63 -16.02
N ILE A 147 6.74 -11.58 -16.66
CA ILE A 147 5.50 -12.16 -16.14
C ILE A 147 5.26 -13.60 -16.58
N GLY A 148 5.89 -14.06 -17.67
CA GLY A 148 5.71 -15.38 -18.27
C GLY A 148 4.44 -15.50 -19.12
N GLU A 149 4.05 -14.41 -19.79
CA GLU A 149 2.90 -14.40 -20.71
C GLU A 149 3.39 -14.70 -22.13
N GLY A 150 2.80 -15.69 -22.80
CA GLY A 150 3.21 -16.12 -24.14
C GLY A 150 4.56 -16.87 -24.20
N THR A 151 5.34 -16.84 -23.13
CA THR A 151 6.68 -17.46 -22.96
C THR A 151 6.90 -17.93 -21.52
N GLU A 152 7.92 -18.75 -21.26
CA GLU A 152 8.34 -19.06 -19.89
C GLU A 152 8.99 -17.84 -19.23
N LYS A 153 8.80 -17.69 -17.91
CA LYS A 153 9.44 -16.63 -17.14
C LYS A 153 10.96 -16.70 -17.29
N ASN A 154 11.57 -15.59 -17.67
CA ASN A 154 13.01 -15.49 -17.85
C ASN A 154 13.50 -14.07 -17.50
N PHE A 155 13.96 -13.89 -16.27
CA PHE A 155 14.38 -12.58 -15.77
C PHE A 155 15.62 -12.02 -16.49
N GLU A 156 16.56 -12.87 -16.89
CA GLU A 156 17.75 -12.43 -17.63
C GLU A 156 17.38 -11.81 -18.98
N LYS A 157 16.49 -12.48 -19.74
CA LYS A 157 15.97 -11.96 -21.00
C LYS A 157 15.09 -10.72 -20.78
N ALA A 158 14.29 -10.69 -19.72
CA ALA A 158 13.53 -9.50 -19.36
C ALA A 158 14.44 -8.29 -19.11
N ILE A 159 15.46 -8.44 -18.27
CA ILE A 159 16.45 -7.39 -17.98
C ILE A 159 17.17 -6.95 -19.25
N HIS A 160 17.59 -7.89 -20.10
CA HIS A 160 18.24 -7.58 -21.38
C HIS A 160 17.39 -6.70 -22.29
N TRP A 161 16.11 -7.05 -22.46
CA TRP A 161 15.19 -6.28 -23.31
C TRP A 161 14.75 -4.97 -22.67
N TYR A 162 14.54 -4.94 -21.35
CA TYR A 162 14.31 -3.69 -20.62
C TYR A 162 15.50 -2.74 -20.74
N GLN A 163 16.73 -3.24 -20.60
CA GLN A 163 17.96 -2.46 -20.77
C GLN A 163 18.03 -1.85 -22.18
N LYS A 164 17.82 -2.65 -23.23
CA LYS A 164 17.80 -2.15 -24.63
C LYS A 164 16.74 -1.07 -24.86
N ALA A 165 15.53 -1.26 -24.32
CA ALA A 165 14.47 -0.26 -24.43
C ALA A 165 14.79 1.01 -23.62
N ALA A 166 15.35 0.86 -22.42
CA ALA A 166 15.73 1.96 -21.54
C ALA A 166 16.89 2.79 -22.10
N GLU A 167 17.88 2.16 -22.74
CA GLU A 167 18.96 2.84 -23.48
C GLU A 167 18.44 3.69 -24.64
N LYS A 168 17.26 3.34 -25.16
CA LYS A 168 16.54 4.09 -26.19
C LYS A 168 15.47 5.02 -25.63
N ASP A 169 15.63 5.45 -24.38
CA ASP A 169 14.75 6.43 -23.74
C ASP A 169 13.30 5.96 -23.47
N HIS A 170 13.02 4.65 -23.46
CA HIS A 170 11.71 4.14 -23.03
C HIS A 170 11.51 4.34 -21.53
N ILE A 171 10.63 5.27 -21.17
CA ILE A 171 10.43 5.70 -19.78
C ILE A 171 10.02 4.54 -18.88
N ASN A 172 9.04 3.73 -19.28
CA ASN A 172 8.60 2.59 -18.47
C ASN A 172 9.70 1.53 -18.36
N ALA A 173 10.50 1.31 -19.42
CA ALA A 173 11.57 0.32 -19.34
C ALA A 173 12.64 0.75 -18.35
N MET A 174 12.99 2.04 -18.32
CA MET A 174 13.88 2.59 -17.29
C MET A 174 13.31 2.34 -15.88
N PHE A 175 12.02 2.62 -15.66
CA PHE A 175 11.38 2.41 -14.38
C PHE A 175 11.37 0.94 -13.96
N TYR A 176 10.90 0.02 -14.81
CA TYR A 176 10.83 -1.40 -14.49
C TYR A 176 12.21 -2.00 -14.26
N LEU A 177 13.20 -1.61 -15.07
CA LEU A 177 14.59 -2.01 -14.89
C LEU A 177 15.16 -1.50 -13.56
N ALA A 178 14.89 -0.24 -13.21
CA ALA A 178 15.28 0.33 -11.92
C ALA A 178 14.65 -0.43 -10.74
N ASN A 179 13.36 -0.76 -10.86
CA ASN A 179 12.60 -1.48 -9.86
C ASN A 179 13.14 -2.91 -9.64
N ILE A 180 13.50 -3.61 -10.72
CA ILE A 180 14.17 -4.92 -10.64
C ILE A 180 15.45 -4.81 -9.81
N TYR A 181 16.30 -3.82 -10.10
CA TYR A 181 17.54 -3.61 -9.34
C TYR A 181 17.33 -3.14 -7.90
N TYR A 182 16.26 -2.39 -7.62
CA TYR A 182 15.92 -1.90 -6.29
C TYR A 182 15.40 -3.02 -5.38
N ILE A 183 14.47 -3.84 -5.87
CA ILE A 183 13.91 -4.97 -5.10
C ILE A 183 14.95 -6.10 -4.99
N GLY A 184 15.72 -6.36 -6.05
CA GLY A 184 16.64 -7.50 -6.12
C GLY A 184 15.89 -8.85 -6.16
N LYS A 185 14.75 -8.90 -6.87
CA LYS A 185 14.01 -10.15 -7.04
C LYS A 185 14.66 -10.99 -8.12
N GLU A 186 15.17 -12.17 -7.76
CA GLU A 186 15.90 -13.10 -8.65
C GLU A 186 17.23 -12.56 -9.23
N THR A 187 17.66 -11.37 -8.80
CA THR A 187 18.99 -10.79 -9.03
C THR A 187 19.52 -10.16 -7.75
N GLU A 188 20.82 -9.92 -7.64
CA GLU A 188 21.33 -9.13 -6.52
C GLU A 188 20.81 -7.68 -6.57
N LYS A 189 20.47 -7.12 -5.41
CA LYS A 189 20.10 -5.71 -5.28
C LYS A 189 21.24 -4.84 -5.80
N ASN A 190 20.93 -3.88 -6.65
CA ASN A 190 21.90 -2.94 -7.18
C ASN A 190 21.34 -1.52 -7.15
N PHE A 191 21.50 -0.87 -6.00
CA PHE A 191 20.96 0.47 -5.78
C PHE A 191 21.59 1.54 -6.68
N GLU A 192 22.85 1.38 -7.12
CA GLU A 192 23.48 2.32 -8.05
C GLU A 192 22.80 2.30 -9.43
N LYS A 193 22.54 1.10 -9.97
CA LYS A 193 21.79 0.95 -11.23
C LYS A 193 20.33 1.37 -11.07
N ALA A 194 19.70 1.03 -9.95
CA ALA A 194 18.34 1.50 -9.64
C ALA A 194 18.28 3.03 -9.63
N PHE A 195 19.19 3.67 -8.90
CA PHE A 195 19.33 5.12 -8.83
C PHE A 195 19.54 5.74 -10.21
N HIS A 196 20.45 5.18 -11.02
CA HIS A 196 20.72 5.66 -12.38
C HIS A 196 19.46 5.70 -13.24
N TRP A 197 18.71 4.60 -13.26
CA TRP A 197 17.54 4.45 -14.10
C TRP A 197 16.31 5.20 -13.57
N PHE A 198 16.08 5.18 -12.25
CA PHE A 198 15.05 6.04 -11.64
C PHE A 198 15.33 7.51 -11.90
N GLN A 199 16.59 7.96 -11.81
CA GLN A 199 16.94 9.35 -12.11
C GLN A 199 16.63 9.72 -13.56
N LYS A 200 16.95 8.85 -14.53
CA LYS A 200 16.60 9.09 -15.94
C LYS A 200 15.10 9.14 -16.17
N ALA A 201 14.34 8.19 -15.61
CA ALA A 201 12.88 8.15 -15.73
C ALA A 201 12.21 9.36 -15.04
N ALA A 202 12.65 9.73 -13.84
CA ALA A 202 12.15 10.89 -13.09
C ALA A 202 12.40 12.22 -13.81
N LYS A 203 13.55 12.37 -14.48
CA LYS A 203 13.84 13.54 -15.35
C LYS A 203 12.91 13.63 -16.56
N LYS A 204 12.28 12.53 -16.97
CA LYS A 204 11.25 12.44 -18.02
C LYS A 204 9.83 12.42 -17.44
N ASP A 205 9.65 12.96 -16.24
CA ASP A 205 8.36 13.10 -15.56
C ASP A 205 7.65 11.79 -15.13
N HIS A 206 8.36 10.65 -15.08
CA HIS A 206 7.76 9.41 -14.57
C HIS A 206 7.50 9.50 -13.06
N ILE A 207 6.23 9.49 -12.68
CA ILE A 207 5.77 9.81 -11.32
C ILE A 207 6.34 8.83 -10.29
N ASP A 208 6.18 7.52 -10.50
CA ASP A 208 6.67 6.51 -9.54
C ASP A 208 8.20 6.53 -9.46
N ALA A 209 8.89 6.90 -10.54
CA ALA A 209 10.34 6.98 -10.53
C ALA A 209 10.83 8.16 -9.69
N MET A 210 10.09 9.28 -9.69
CA MET A 210 10.37 10.40 -8.78
C MET A 210 10.22 9.95 -7.32
N PHE A 211 9.18 9.18 -7.01
CA PHE A 211 8.96 8.66 -5.66
C PHE A 211 10.09 7.73 -5.21
N TYR A 212 10.46 6.71 -5.99
CA TYR A 212 11.54 5.80 -5.61
C TYR A 212 12.92 6.48 -5.59
N LEU A 213 13.15 7.47 -6.46
CA LEU A 213 14.36 8.28 -6.40
C LEU A 213 14.43 9.10 -5.10
N ALA A 214 13.30 9.66 -4.66
CA ALA A 214 13.20 10.35 -3.38
C ALA A 214 13.44 9.39 -2.19
N ASP A 215 12.87 8.19 -2.25
CA ASP A 215 13.05 7.16 -1.24
C ASP A 215 14.52 6.72 -1.09
N ILE A 216 15.22 6.54 -2.21
CA ILE A 216 16.67 6.27 -2.23
C ILE A 216 17.46 7.37 -1.51
N TYR A 217 17.16 8.65 -1.81
CA TYR A 217 17.79 9.78 -1.13
C TYR A 217 17.44 9.86 0.37
N TYR A 218 16.26 9.37 0.74
CA TYR A 218 15.75 9.37 2.12
C TYR A 218 16.35 8.22 2.97
N ASN A 219 16.49 7.01 2.44
CA ASN A 219 16.89 5.82 3.22
C ASN A 219 18.39 5.46 3.16
N LYS A 220 19.23 6.18 2.40
CA LYS A 220 20.67 5.87 2.17
C LYS A 220 20.91 4.53 1.45
N GLU A 221 20.02 4.15 0.55
CA GLU A 221 20.20 2.93 -0.26
C GLU A 221 20.95 3.26 -1.55
N GLY A 222 22.27 3.00 -1.61
CA GLY A 222 23.10 3.21 -2.81
C GLY A 222 23.55 4.64 -3.11
N THR A 223 23.22 5.61 -2.25
CA THR A 223 23.76 6.99 -2.30
C THR A 223 23.84 7.60 -0.89
N GLU A 224 24.50 8.75 -0.75
CA GLU A 224 24.52 9.50 0.50
C GLU A 224 23.12 10.08 0.79
N LYS A 225 22.68 9.97 2.06
CA LYS A 225 21.40 10.51 2.50
C LYS A 225 21.33 12.00 2.18
N ASN A 226 20.29 12.41 1.46
CA ASN A 226 20.13 13.80 1.07
C ASN A 226 18.66 14.20 1.17
N PHE A 227 18.29 14.74 2.32
CA PHE A 227 16.92 15.14 2.62
C PHE A 227 16.40 16.24 1.69
N GLU A 228 17.25 17.20 1.29
CA GLU A 228 16.84 18.26 0.35
C GLU A 228 16.41 17.68 -1.00
N LYS A 229 17.19 16.75 -1.55
CA LYS A 229 16.85 16.06 -2.80
C LYS A 229 15.66 15.11 -2.64
N ALA A 230 15.54 14.42 -1.50
CA ALA A 230 14.38 13.60 -1.20
C ALA A 230 13.10 14.45 -1.18
N ILE A 231 13.10 15.55 -0.44
CA ILE A 231 11.98 16.51 -0.37
C ILE A 231 11.65 17.05 -1.77
N HIS A 232 12.65 17.45 -2.55
CA HIS A 232 12.45 17.95 -3.90
C HIS A 232 11.72 16.94 -4.81
N TRP A 233 12.14 15.67 -4.81
CA TRP A 233 11.52 14.65 -5.65
C TRP A 233 10.18 14.16 -5.10
N PHE A 234 10.02 14.04 -3.78
CA PHE A 234 8.71 13.79 -3.17
C PHE A 234 7.71 14.90 -3.49
N GLN A 235 8.12 16.16 -3.38
CA GLN A 235 7.29 17.32 -3.72
C GLN A 235 6.82 17.25 -5.18
N LYS A 236 7.73 17.00 -6.14
CA LYS A 236 7.36 16.86 -7.56
C LYS A 236 6.37 15.72 -7.82
N ALA A 237 6.58 14.56 -7.18
CA ALA A 237 5.66 13.43 -7.30
C ALA A 237 4.29 13.75 -6.66
N ALA A 238 4.29 14.39 -5.48
CA ALA A 238 3.09 14.80 -4.75
C ALA A 238 2.27 15.85 -5.52
N GLU A 239 2.92 16.79 -6.21
CA GLU A 239 2.26 17.76 -7.10
C GLU A 239 1.55 17.08 -8.29
N LYS A 240 2.02 15.89 -8.69
CA LYS A 240 1.39 15.03 -9.70
C LYS A 240 0.45 13.98 -9.08
N ASP A 241 -0.10 14.27 -7.90
CA ASP A 241 -1.06 13.44 -7.19
C ASP A 241 -0.54 12.07 -6.69
N HIS A 242 0.78 11.86 -6.59
CA HIS A 242 1.33 10.62 -6.03
C HIS A 242 1.14 10.56 -4.51
N ILE A 243 0.26 9.67 -4.06
CA ILE A 243 -0.27 9.65 -2.68
C ILE A 243 0.80 9.28 -1.66
N ASP A 244 1.67 8.32 -1.98
CA ASP A 244 2.74 7.94 -1.07
C ASP A 244 3.74 9.08 -0.93
N ALA A 245 4.02 9.82 -2.00
CA ALA A 245 4.92 10.95 -1.94
C ALA A 245 4.35 12.07 -1.05
N MET A 246 3.04 12.35 -1.13
CA MET A 246 2.36 13.27 -0.22
C MET A 246 2.52 12.81 1.25
N PHE A 247 2.29 11.53 1.53
CA PHE A 247 2.38 10.99 2.87
C PHE A 247 3.80 11.06 3.45
N TYR A 248 4.81 10.65 2.68
CA TYR A 248 6.21 10.73 3.10
C TYR A 248 6.66 12.18 3.31
N LEU A 249 6.26 13.08 2.42
CA LEU A 249 6.54 14.50 2.55
C LEU A 249 5.89 15.09 3.81
N ALA A 250 4.65 14.68 4.13
CA ALA A 250 3.98 15.06 5.36
C ALA A 250 4.73 14.56 6.60
N ASN A 251 5.19 13.30 6.61
CA ASN A 251 5.99 12.74 7.70
C ASN A 251 7.31 13.52 7.89
N ILE A 252 8.01 13.87 6.80
CA ILE A 252 9.25 14.65 6.86
C ILE A 252 9.00 16.01 7.55
N TYR A 253 7.94 16.72 7.14
CA TYR A 253 7.59 18.00 7.77
C TYR A 253 7.12 17.85 9.22
N TYR A 254 6.39 16.78 9.55
CA TYR A 254 5.90 16.52 10.89
C TYR A 254 7.02 16.18 11.88
N ASN A 255 7.95 15.31 11.46
CA ASN A 255 9.06 14.83 12.29
C ASN A 255 10.26 15.81 12.29
N GLY A 256 10.40 16.65 11.26
CA GLY A 256 11.55 17.53 11.09
C GLY A 256 12.81 16.77 10.66
N GLU A 257 12.64 15.82 9.73
CA GLU A 257 13.75 14.97 9.31
C GLU A 257 14.60 15.64 8.25
N GLY A 258 15.75 16.17 8.68
CA GLY A 258 16.68 16.91 7.81
C GLY A 258 16.26 18.35 7.51
N ILE A 259 15.16 18.81 8.11
CA ILE A 259 14.63 20.17 8.03
C ILE A 259 13.97 20.54 9.37
N GLU A 260 13.66 21.81 9.58
CA GLU A 260 12.82 22.22 10.71
C GLU A 260 11.40 21.65 10.58
N LYS A 261 10.80 21.28 11.73
CA LYS A 261 9.41 20.82 11.79
C LYS A 261 8.48 21.90 11.24
N ASN A 262 7.52 21.50 10.43
CA ASN A 262 6.49 22.38 9.89
C ASN A 262 5.14 21.66 9.89
N PHE A 263 4.38 21.84 10.97
CA PHE A 263 3.10 21.15 11.12
C PHE A 263 2.05 21.62 10.10
N GLU A 264 2.08 22.87 9.65
CA GLU A 264 1.13 23.37 8.64
C GLU A 264 1.31 22.65 7.29
N LYS A 265 2.56 22.49 6.84
CA LYS A 265 2.86 21.71 5.62
C LYS A 265 2.57 20.23 5.80
N ALA A 266 2.86 19.67 6.97
CA ALA A 266 2.51 18.29 7.27
C ALA A 266 1.00 18.07 7.19
N PHE A 267 0.22 18.93 7.86
CA PHE A 267 -1.24 18.92 7.83
C PHE A 267 -1.77 19.02 6.40
N TYR A 268 -1.29 19.98 5.61
CA TYR A 268 -1.69 20.17 4.22
C TYR A 268 -1.51 18.90 3.37
N TRP A 269 -0.34 18.25 3.48
CA TRP A 269 -0.05 17.04 2.70
C TRP A 269 -0.79 15.80 3.22
N TYR A 270 -0.93 15.64 4.54
CA TYR A 270 -1.80 14.59 5.09
C TYR A 270 -3.25 14.76 4.63
N GLN A 271 -3.76 15.99 4.61
CA GLN A 271 -5.11 16.27 4.13
C GLN A 271 -5.27 15.87 2.67
N LYS A 272 -4.38 16.32 1.79
CA LYS A 272 -4.42 15.94 0.37
C LYS A 272 -4.34 14.42 0.16
N ALA A 273 -3.44 13.74 0.88
CA ALA A 273 -3.31 12.28 0.79
C ALA A 273 -4.57 11.57 1.31
N ALA A 274 -5.15 12.04 2.41
CA ALA A 274 -6.34 11.45 3.03
C ALA A 274 -7.63 11.63 2.20
N GLU A 275 -7.68 12.59 1.28
CA GLU A 275 -8.84 12.85 0.43
C GLU A 275 -8.87 12.00 -0.86
N LYS A 276 -7.77 11.31 -1.22
CA LYS A 276 -7.64 10.52 -2.47
C LYS A 276 -7.90 9.01 -2.27
N TYR A 277 -8.61 8.34 -3.18
CA TYR A 277 -8.94 6.90 -3.05
C TYR A 277 -7.74 5.97 -3.39
N HIS A 278 -6.98 5.51 -2.37
CA HIS A 278 -5.83 4.59 -2.54
C HIS A 278 -5.50 3.80 -1.26
N THR A 279 -4.54 2.85 -1.33
CA THR A 279 -4.19 1.91 -0.25
C THR A 279 -3.50 2.55 0.96
N ASN A 280 -2.55 3.46 0.74
CA ASN A 280 -1.82 4.17 1.82
C ASN A 280 -2.53 5.40 2.37
N GLN A 281 -3.70 5.75 1.82
CA GLN A 281 -4.59 6.81 2.31
C GLN A 281 -4.91 6.64 3.81
N THR A 282 -4.97 5.40 4.29
CA THR A 282 -5.43 5.12 5.65
C THR A 282 -4.47 5.62 6.73
N ASN A 283 -3.16 5.57 6.49
CA ASN A 283 -2.16 6.15 7.41
C ASN A 283 -2.21 7.68 7.39
N ALA A 284 -2.41 8.28 6.22
CA ALA A 284 -2.62 9.72 6.10
C ALA A 284 -3.89 10.19 6.83
N MET A 285 -5.00 9.44 6.73
CA MET A 285 -6.24 9.71 7.48
C MET A 285 -6.00 9.68 8.99
N PHE A 286 -5.26 8.67 9.48
CA PHE A 286 -4.90 8.56 10.88
C PHE A 286 -4.04 9.75 11.34
N ASN A 287 -2.98 10.10 10.60
CA ASN A 287 -2.12 11.22 10.97
C ASN A 287 -2.84 12.57 10.88
N LEU A 288 -3.76 12.73 9.91
CA LEU A 288 -4.63 13.90 9.82
C LEU A 288 -5.55 14.01 11.05
N ALA A 289 -6.10 12.89 11.51
CA ALA A 289 -6.87 12.87 12.75
C ALA A 289 -6.01 13.26 13.97
N VAL A 290 -4.76 12.80 14.04
CA VAL A 290 -3.83 13.20 15.10
C VAL A 290 -3.58 14.71 15.06
N CYS A 291 -3.34 15.28 13.87
CA CYS A 291 -3.16 16.72 13.71
C CYS A 291 -4.37 17.50 14.23
N TYR A 292 -5.60 17.10 13.87
CA TYR A 292 -6.81 17.72 14.40
C TYR A 292 -6.97 17.51 15.92
N ARG A 293 -6.62 16.34 16.45
CA ARG A 293 -6.74 16.04 17.88
C ARG A 293 -5.78 16.89 18.72
N ASN A 294 -4.58 17.15 18.21
CA ASN A 294 -3.54 17.88 18.93
C ASN A 294 -3.52 19.38 18.61
N GLY A 295 -4.14 19.81 17.50
CA GLY A 295 -4.01 21.18 16.99
C GLY A 295 -2.65 21.43 16.31
N GLU A 296 -2.08 20.41 15.67
CA GLU A 296 -0.79 20.51 15.00
C GLU A 296 -1.01 20.93 13.54
N GLY A 297 -0.57 22.15 13.18
CA GLY A 297 -0.71 22.69 11.83
C GLY A 297 -2.14 23.10 11.46
N THR A 298 -3.06 23.02 12.43
CA THR A 298 -4.47 23.39 12.31
C THR A 298 -5.05 23.66 13.69
N GLU A 299 -6.27 24.18 13.77
CA GLU A 299 -6.98 24.32 15.04
C GLU A 299 -7.41 22.97 15.60
N LYS A 300 -7.30 22.81 16.92
CA LYS A 300 -7.72 21.60 17.63
C LYS A 300 -9.22 21.35 17.41
N ASN A 301 -9.56 20.18 16.85
CA ASN A 301 -10.92 19.83 16.51
C ASN A 301 -11.18 18.32 16.71
N PHE A 302 -11.73 17.97 17.87
CA PHE A 302 -12.02 16.58 18.20
C PHE A 302 -13.07 15.92 17.29
N VAL A 303 -14.04 16.68 16.77
CA VAL A 303 -15.10 16.14 15.87
C VAL A 303 -14.50 15.74 14.53
N LYS A 304 -13.60 16.55 13.97
CA LYS A 304 -12.87 16.17 12.74
C LYS A 304 -11.89 15.04 13.00
N ALA A 305 -11.23 15.02 14.16
CA ALA A 305 -10.35 13.92 14.55
C ALA A 305 -11.11 12.59 14.60
N SER A 306 -12.23 12.52 15.33
CA SER A 306 -13.05 11.31 15.44
C SER A 306 -13.61 10.87 14.08
N TYR A 307 -14.01 11.81 13.23
CA TYR A 307 -14.46 11.54 11.86
C TYR A 307 -13.38 10.85 11.01
N TRP A 308 -12.15 11.36 11.02
CA TRP A 308 -11.05 10.77 10.25
C TRP A 308 -10.56 9.45 10.85
N LEU A 309 -10.57 9.31 12.19
CA LEU A 309 -10.31 8.04 12.87
C LEU A 309 -11.32 6.98 12.47
N GLN A 310 -12.62 7.32 12.41
CA GLN A 310 -13.68 6.41 11.97
C GLN A 310 -13.42 5.91 10.55
N LYS A 311 -13.14 6.81 9.60
CA LYS A 311 -12.79 6.41 8.22
C LYS A 311 -11.56 5.50 8.14
N ALA A 312 -10.52 5.82 8.91
CA ALA A 312 -9.30 5.03 8.93
C ALA A 312 -9.51 3.64 9.57
N ALA A 313 -10.30 3.57 10.65
CA ALA A 313 -10.65 2.33 11.34
C ALA A 313 -11.50 1.40 10.45
N GLU A 314 -12.46 1.95 9.71
CA GLU A 314 -13.26 1.20 8.72
C GLU A 314 -12.40 0.60 7.60
N LYS A 315 -11.29 1.27 7.26
CA LYS A 315 -10.26 0.79 6.33
C LYS A 315 -9.17 -0.06 7.01
N ASN A 316 -9.46 -0.64 8.18
CA ASN A 316 -8.60 -1.55 8.91
C ASN A 316 -7.31 -0.96 9.52
N ASN A 317 -7.18 0.37 9.68
CA ASN A 317 -6.03 0.93 10.40
C ASN A 317 -6.15 0.69 11.91
N ILE A 318 -5.18 -0.04 12.44
CA ILE A 318 -5.17 -0.57 13.81
C ILE A 318 -5.04 0.56 14.84
N TYR A 319 -4.17 1.55 14.59
CA TYR A 319 -3.99 2.70 15.47
C TYR A 319 -5.24 3.60 15.50
N ALA A 320 -5.93 3.73 14.36
CA ALA A 320 -7.17 4.45 14.27
C ALA A 320 -8.29 3.75 15.05
N MET A 321 -8.41 2.43 14.97
CA MET A 321 -9.36 1.66 15.79
C MET A 321 -9.14 1.91 17.29
N PHE A 322 -7.90 1.83 17.77
CA PHE A 322 -7.58 2.08 19.17
C PHE A 322 -7.92 3.52 19.59
N ASN A 323 -7.51 4.52 18.80
CA ASN A 323 -7.79 5.92 19.13
C ASN A 323 -9.27 6.27 19.05
N LEU A 324 -10.01 5.67 18.10
CA LEU A 324 -11.46 5.81 18.01
C LEU A 324 -12.16 5.21 19.23
N ALA A 325 -11.67 4.07 19.74
CA ALA A 325 -12.16 3.48 20.99
C ALA A 325 -11.94 4.43 22.18
N VAL A 326 -10.77 5.09 22.25
CA VAL A 326 -10.48 6.13 23.25
C VAL A 326 -11.45 7.30 23.11
N CYS A 327 -11.74 7.77 21.89
CA CYS A 327 -12.72 8.82 21.65
C CYS A 327 -14.10 8.46 22.18
N TYR A 328 -14.60 7.26 21.87
CA TYR A 328 -15.88 6.78 22.39
C TYR A 328 -15.88 6.60 23.91
N LYS A 329 -14.78 6.13 24.50
CA LYS A 329 -14.65 5.95 25.95
C LYS A 329 -14.77 7.27 26.72
N HIS A 330 -14.16 8.33 26.20
CA HIS A 330 -14.10 9.63 26.87
C HIS A 330 -15.11 10.66 26.34
N GLY A 331 -15.80 10.37 25.23
CA GLY A 331 -16.66 11.35 24.55
C GLY A 331 -15.86 12.45 23.83
N GLU A 332 -14.64 12.17 23.38
CA GLU A 332 -13.80 13.14 22.67
C GLU A 332 -14.24 13.25 21.20
N GLY A 333 -15.00 14.30 20.86
CA GLY A 333 -15.47 14.53 19.49
C GLY A 333 -16.56 13.58 19.03
N THR A 334 -17.16 12.86 19.96
CA THR A 334 -18.31 11.96 19.80
C THR A 334 -19.06 11.90 21.13
N GLU A 335 -20.31 11.46 21.12
CA GLU A 335 -20.97 11.07 22.36
C GLU A 335 -20.23 9.90 23.03
N LYS A 336 -20.13 9.93 24.37
CA LYS A 336 -19.53 8.85 25.15
C LYS A 336 -20.34 7.57 24.95
N ASN A 337 -19.70 6.51 24.50
CA ASN A 337 -20.34 5.21 24.25
C ASN A 337 -19.37 4.06 24.54
N LEU A 338 -19.57 3.41 25.69
CA LEU A 338 -18.67 2.36 26.17
C LEU A 338 -18.77 1.05 25.37
N GLU A 339 -19.95 0.74 24.82
CA GLU A 339 -20.15 -0.44 23.96
C GLU A 339 -19.39 -0.31 22.64
N LYS A 340 -19.43 0.89 22.02
CA LYS A 340 -18.63 1.19 20.81
C LYS A 340 -17.14 1.23 21.12
N ALA A 341 -16.75 1.76 22.28
CA ALA A 341 -15.35 1.70 22.72
C ALA A 341 -14.88 0.25 22.85
N PHE A 342 -15.67 -0.60 23.52
CA PHE A 342 -15.40 -2.03 23.63
C PHE A 342 -15.26 -2.70 22.25
N TYR A 343 -16.20 -2.46 21.33
CA TYR A 343 -16.16 -2.99 19.97
C TYR A 343 -14.84 -2.66 19.25
N TRP A 344 -14.41 -1.39 19.29
CA TRP A 344 -13.20 -0.95 18.59
C TRP A 344 -11.91 -1.40 19.30
N TYR A 345 -11.87 -1.41 20.62
CA TYR A 345 -10.76 -2.02 21.36
C TYR A 345 -10.62 -3.49 21.03
N GLN A 346 -11.73 -4.24 20.94
CA GLN A 346 -11.73 -5.64 20.55
C GLN A 346 -11.15 -5.83 19.15
N LYS A 347 -11.62 -5.06 18.15
CA LYS A 347 -11.10 -5.13 16.77
C LYS A 347 -9.60 -4.84 16.68
N ALA A 348 -9.11 -3.84 17.42
CA ALA A 348 -7.68 -3.53 17.46
C ALA A 348 -6.87 -4.63 18.16
N ALA A 349 -7.37 -5.18 19.27
CA ALA A 349 -6.73 -6.26 20.02
C ALA A 349 -6.65 -7.58 19.22
N GLU A 350 -7.69 -7.89 18.43
CA GLU A 350 -7.70 -9.03 17.51
C GLU A 350 -6.65 -8.91 16.40
N LYS A 351 -6.19 -7.68 16.10
CA LYS A 351 -5.09 -7.36 15.17
C LYS A 351 -3.76 -7.09 15.87
N ASP A 352 -3.57 -7.68 17.06
CA ASP A 352 -2.33 -7.61 17.83
C ASP A 352 -1.93 -6.21 18.37
N HIS A 353 -2.86 -5.25 18.46
CA HIS A 353 -2.57 -3.95 19.10
C HIS A 353 -2.43 -4.10 20.62
N ILE A 354 -1.21 -3.91 21.11
CA ILE A 354 -0.81 -4.20 22.49
C ILE A 354 -1.64 -3.38 23.51
N ASP A 355 -1.75 -2.07 23.32
CA ASP A 355 -2.50 -1.22 24.26
C ASP A 355 -4.02 -1.46 24.18
N ALA A 356 -4.50 -1.96 23.05
CA ALA A 356 -5.90 -2.34 22.91
C ALA A 356 -6.17 -3.64 23.68
N MET A 357 -5.26 -4.62 23.62
CA MET A 357 -5.35 -5.84 24.44
C MET A 357 -5.38 -5.50 25.93
N PHE A 358 -4.49 -4.62 26.39
CA PHE A 358 -4.47 -4.17 27.78
C PHE A 358 -5.76 -3.44 28.16
N SER A 359 -6.24 -2.54 27.30
CA SER A 359 -7.49 -1.79 27.53
C SER A 359 -8.70 -2.73 27.58
N LEU A 360 -8.76 -3.72 26.69
CA LEU A 360 -9.81 -4.73 26.64
C LEU A 360 -9.79 -5.64 27.89
N ALA A 361 -8.60 -5.99 28.38
CA ALA A 361 -8.46 -6.74 29.63
C ALA A 361 -9.03 -5.95 30.83
N ASN A 362 -8.72 -4.65 30.91
CA ASN A 362 -9.28 -3.77 31.94
C ASN A 362 -10.81 -3.63 31.83
N ILE A 363 -11.33 -3.53 30.60
CA ILE A 363 -12.78 -3.47 30.36
C ILE A 363 -13.46 -4.75 30.89
N TYR A 364 -12.94 -5.93 30.57
CA TYR A 364 -13.49 -7.19 31.10
C TYR A 364 -13.32 -7.33 32.62
N LYS A 365 -12.23 -6.80 33.21
CA LYS A 365 -12.00 -6.81 34.66
C LYS A 365 -13.05 -5.97 35.41
N ILE A 366 -13.44 -4.83 34.85
CA ILE A 366 -14.34 -3.86 35.49
C ILE A 366 -15.81 -4.09 35.08
N GLY A 367 -16.07 -4.56 33.86
CA GLY A 367 -17.40 -4.66 33.26
C GLY A 367 -17.89 -3.34 32.66
N GLU A 368 -16.99 -2.52 32.11
CA GLU A 368 -17.34 -1.21 31.54
C GLU A 368 -17.68 -1.33 30.04
N GLY A 369 -18.96 -1.19 29.66
CA GLY A 369 -19.41 -1.35 28.26
C GLY A 369 -19.55 -2.81 27.79
N THR A 370 -19.36 -3.77 28.69
CA THR A 370 -19.59 -5.21 28.50
C THR A 370 -19.77 -5.88 29.86
N GLU A 371 -20.12 -7.16 29.90
CA GLU A 371 -20.20 -7.91 31.14
C GLU A 371 -18.81 -8.18 31.74
N LYS A 372 -18.71 -8.05 33.07
CA LYS A 372 -17.50 -8.38 33.81
C LYS A 372 -17.14 -9.86 33.61
N ASN A 373 -15.91 -10.14 33.19
CA ASN A 373 -15.42 -11.50 32.94
C ASN A 373 -13.92 -11.61 33.24
N PHE A 374 -13.58 -12.18 34.40
CA PHE A 374 -12.19 -12.31 34.80
C PHE A 374 -11.37 -13.28 33.94
N GLU A 375 -11.98 -14.34 33.39
CA GLU A 375 -11.27 -15.28 32.51
C GLU A 375 -10.83 -14.61 31.20
N LYS A 376 -11.70 -13.81 30.60
CA LYS A 376 -11.36 -13.00 29.42
C LYS A 376 -10.36 -11.90 29.74
N ALA A 377 -10.49 -11.24 30.90
CA ALA A 377 -9.52 -10.26 31.36
C ALA A 377 -8.12 -10.91 31.51
N PHE A 378 -8.06 -12.07 32.17
CA PHE A 378 -6.84 -12.86 32.34
C PHE A 378 -6.21 -13.22 30.99
N TYR A 379 -7.02 -13.74 30.05
CA TYR A 379 -6.58 -14.10 28.70
C TYR A 379 -5.93 -12.91 27.97
N TRP A 380 -6.56 -11.74 27.99
CA TRP A 380 -6.04 -10.56 27.31
C TRP A 380 -4.82 -9.94 28.02
N PHE A 381 -4.78 -9.94 29.35
CA PHE A 381 -3.57 -9.58 30.10
C PHE A 381 -2.41 -10.50 29.76
N GLN A 382 -2.65 -11.82 29.67
CA GLN A 382 -1.64 -12.80 29.29
C GLN A 382 -1.08 -12.52 27.88
N LYS A 383 -1.96 -12.25 26.90
CA LYS A 383 -1.54 -11.88 25.54
C LYS A 383 -0.69 -10.60 25.51
N ALA A 384 -1.15 -9.53 26.17
CA ALA A 384 -0.43 -8.26 26.21
C ALA A 384 0.92 -8.37 26.95
N ALA A 385 0.95 -9.11 28.06
CA ALA A 385 2.18 -9.41 28.80
C ALA A 385 3.18 -10.22 27.97
N GLY A 386 2.70 -11.18 27.17
CA GLY A 386 3.54 -11.92 26.21
C GLY A 386 4.19 -11.05 25.13
N ARG A 387 3.64 -9.85 24.89
CA ARG A 387 4.17 -8.81 23.98
C ARG A 387 4.92 -7.69 24.74
N ASN A 388 5.35 -7.94 25.97
CA ASN A 388 6.11 -7.00 26.79
C ASN A 388 5.36 -5.74 27.27
N ASN A 389 4.03 -5.75 27.32
CA ASN A 389 3.29 -4.66 27.97
C ASN A 389 3.47 -4.73 29.50
N THR A 390 4.20 -3.78 30.08
CA THR A 390 4.55 -3.76 31.51
C THR A 390 3.32 -3.71 32.42
N ASN A 391 2.32 -2.87 32.11
CA ASN A 391 1.10 -2.77 32.91
C ASN A 391 0.28 -4.08 32.87
N ALA A 392 0.27 -4.79 31.75
CA ALA A 392 -0.37 -6.09 31.64
C ALA A 392 0.39 -7.17 32.41
N MET A 393 1.73 -7.17 32.42
CA MET A 393 2.53 -8.07 33.24
C MET A 393 2.22 -7.91 34.73
N PHE A 394 2.15 -6.66 35.21
CA PHE A 394 1.76 -6.36 36.59
C PHE A 394 0.35 -6.87 36.91
N ASN A 395 -0.64 -6.55 36.07
CA ASN A 395 -2.02 -7.01 36.30
C ASN A 395 -2.14 -8.54 36.23
N LEU A 396 -1.38 -9.20 35.35
CA LEU A 396 -1.33 -10.65 35.28
C LEU A 396 -0.74 -11.27 36.57
N ALA A 397 0.27 -10.64 37.15
CA ALA A 397 0.82 -11.04 38.44
C ALA A 397 -0.23 -10.93 39.57
N VAL A 398 -1.02 -9.85 39.57
CA VAL A 398 -2.14 -9.65 40.51
C VAL A 398 -3.20 -10.75 40.33
N PHE A 399 -3.57 -11.06 39.09
CA PHE A 399 -4.56 -12.11 38.80
C PHE A 399 -4.10 -13.48 39.30
N TYR A 400 -2.84 -13.86 39.08
CA TYR A 400 -2.27 -15.09 39.63
C TYR A 400 -2.19 -15.07 41.17
N LYS A 401 -1.87 -13.93 41.78
CA LYS A 401 -1.80 -13.78 43.24
C LYS A 401 -3.17 -14.00 43.88
N ASN A 402 -4.22 -13.50 43.26
CA ASN A 402 -5.58 -13.53 43.79
C ASN A 402 -6.38 -14.76 43.34
N GLY A 403 -5.99 -15.43 42.25
CA GLY A 403 -6.80 -16.47 41.61
C GLY A 403 -8.01 -15.91 40.88
N GLU A 404 -7.88 -14.71 40.30
CA GLU A 404 -8.95 -14.07 39.53
C GLU A 404 -8.88 -14.56 38.08
N GLY A 405 -9.94 -15.19 37.58
CA GLY A 405 -10.01 -15.68 36.19
C GLY A 405 -9.02 -16.81 35.87
N THR A 406 -8.33 -17.33 36.88
CA THR A 406 -7.37 -18.44 36.81
C THR A 406 -7.19 -19.05 38.20
N GLU A 407 -6.52 -20.19 38.30
CA GLU A 407 -6.12 -20.74 39.59
C GLU A 407 -5.05 -19.88 40.26
N LYS A 408 -5.20 -19.65 41.57
CA LYS A 408 -4.20 -18.93 42.38
C LYS A 408 -2.84 -19.61 42.26
N ASN A 409 -1.84 -18.88 41.81
CA ASN A 409 -0.47 -19.37 41.61
C ASN A 409 0.56 -18.31 42.01
N LEU A 410 1.09 -18.43 43.23
CA LEU A 410 2.04 -17.47 43.78
C LEU A 410 3.41 -17.50 43.07
N GLU A 411 3.84 -18.65 42.56
CA GLU A 411 5.11 -18.77 41.81
C GLU A 411 5.03 -18.00 40.49
N LYS A 412 3.93 -18.13 39.76
CA LYS A 412 3.68 -17.34 38.54
C LYS A 412 3.47 -15.86 38.84
N ALA A 413 2.77 -15.53 39.93
CA ALA A 413 2.63 -14.15 40.37
C ALA A 413 4.01 -13.52 40.64
N PHE A 414 4.87 -14.22 41.40
CA PHE A 414 6.24 -13.80 41.68
C PHE A 414 7.05 -13.59 40.40
N TYR A 415 7.02 -14.57 39.48
CA TYR A 415 7.70 -14.48 38.19
C TYR A 415 7.32 -13.22 37.40
N TRP A 416 6.02 -12.91 37.31
CA TRP A 416 5.54 -11.74 36.59
C TRP A 416 5.84 -10.44 37.34
N TYR A 417 5.74 -10.39 38.68
CA TYR A 417 6.19 -9.23 39.45
C TYR A 417 7.67 -8.95 39.24
N GLN A 418 8.52 -9.97 39.30
CA GLN A 418 9.95 -9.83 39.09
C GLN A 418 10.26 -9.27 37.69
N LYS A 419 9.69 -9.87 36.63
CA LYS A 419 9.85 -9.37 35.26
C LYS A 419 9.37 -7.93 35.06
N THR A 420 8.34 -7.51 35.80
CA THR A 420 7.80 -6.15 35.74
C THR A 420 8.71 -5.19 36.53
N ALA A 421 9.23 -5.61 37.68
CA ALA A 421 10.17 -4.85 38.51
C ALA A 421 11.51 -4.60 37.80
N GLU A 422 12.00 -5.56 37.01
CA GLU A 422 13.18 -5.40 36.13
C GLU A 422 13.01 -4.31 35.06
N LYS A 423 11.80 -3.76 34.90
CA LYS A 423 11.45 -2.63 34.03
C LYS A 423 11.11 -1.37 34.85
N ASP A 424 11.61 -1.27 36.08
CA ASP A 424 11.45 -0.16 37.01
C ASP A 424 9.99 0.16 37.36
N HIS A 425 9.10 -0.84 37.31
CA HIS A 425 7.70 -0.65 37.69
C HIS A 425 7.54 -0.67 39.21
N ILE A 426 7.35 0.52 39.79
CA ILE A 426 7.31 0.77 41.24
C ILE A 426 6.32 -0.16 41.98
N ASP A 427 5.08 -0.30 41.50
CA ASP A 427 4.10 -1.16 42.19
C ASP A 427 4.51 -2.64 42.19
N ALA A 428 5.25 -3.09 41.17
CA ALA A 428 5.73 -4.45 41.09
C ALA A 428 6.89 -4.68 42.07
N MET A 429 7.82 -3.72 42.17
CA MET A 429 8.90 -3.73 43.18
C MET A 429 8.32 -3.77 44.59
N PHE A 430 7.32 -2.93 44.88
CA PHE A 430 6.63 -2.91 46.17
C PHE A 430 5.93 -4.24 46.48
N ASN A 431 5.20 -4.82 45.51
CA ASN A 431 4.55 -6.12 45.70
C ASN A 431 5.55 -7.27 45.86
N LEU A 432 6.71 -7.21 45.18
CA LEU A 432 7.79 -8.16 45.35
C LEU A 432 8.39 -8.06 46.76
N ALA A 433 8.64 -6.85 47.25
CA ALA A 433 9.14 -6.61 48.61
C ALA A 433 8.16 -7.14 49.67
N LEU A 434 6.86 -6.89 49.51
CA LEU A 434 5.83 -7.46 50.39
C LEU A 434 5.85 -8.99 50.38
N TYR A 435 6.00 -9.60 49.21
CA TYR A 435 6.08 -11.06 49.07
C TYR A 435 7.29 -11.64 49.81
N VAL A 436 8.45 -10.99 49.72
CA VAL A 436 9.67 -11.37 50.46
C VAL A 436 9.45 -11.27 51.97
N ILE A 437 8.88 -10.16 52.43
CA ILE A 437 8.61 -9.94 53.86
C ILE A 437 7.65 -11.02 54.40
N GLU A 438 6.61 -11.38 53.64
CA GLU A 438 5.70 -12.46 54.01
C GLU A 438 6.40 -13.83 54.06
N MET A 439 7.26 -14.11 53.09
CA MET A 439 8.08 -15.33 53.06
C MET A 439 9.02 -15.41 54.27
N GLU A 440 9.72 -14.33 54.62
CA GLU A 440 10.58 -14.31 55.80
C GLU A 440 9.79 -14.51 57.11
N LYS A 441 8.60 -13.91 57.23
CA LYS A 441 7.72 -14.11 58.38
C LYS A 441 7.30 -15.58 58.51
N GLU A 442 6.91 -16.22 57.41
CA GLU A 442 6.51 -17.62 57.42
C GLU A 442 7.70 -18.55 57.68
N GLN A 443 8.89 -18.24 57.16
CA GLN A 443 10.13 -18.95 57.48
C GLN A 443 10.45 -18.89 58.98
N LYS A 444 10.39 -17.70 59.58
CA LYS A 444 10.55 -17.48 61.03
C LYS A 444 9.48 -18.23 61.84
N ARG A 445 8.24 -18.32 61.34
CA ARG A 445 7.15 -19.08 61.98
C ARG A 445 7.41 -20.59 61.94
N ILE A 446 7.90 -21.11 60.82
CA ILE A 446 8.26 -22.53 60.67
C ILE A 446 9.39 -22.91 61.62
N LEU A 447 10.41 -22.05 61.76
CA LEU A 447 11.53 -22.25 62.68
C LEU A 447 11.14 -22.25 64.17
N LYS A 448 9.99 -21.63 64.52
CA LYS A 448 9.47 -21.59 65.91
C LYS A 448 8.60 -22.79 66.29
N LYS A 449 8.25 -23.69 65.36
CA LYS A 449 7.44 -24.88 65.68
C LYS A 449 8.31 -26.00 66.29
N PRO A 450 7.83 -26.73 67.32
CA PRO A 450 8.57 -27.86 67.89
C PRO A 450 8.92 -28.90 66.81
N PHE A 451 10.13 -29.44 66.88
CA PHE A 451 10.75 -30.35 65.91
C PHE A 451 9.91 -31.61 65.64
N ILE A 452 8.98 -31.54 64.69
CA ILE A 452 8.27 -32.70 64.14
C ILE A 452 8.42 -32.65 62.62
N GLY A 453 9.40 -33.40 62.08
CA GLY A 453 9.61 -33.58 60.64
C GLY A 453 10.73 -32.71 60.00
N ILE A 454 11.98 -32.90 60.44
CA ILE A 454 13.18 -32.13 60.02
C ILE A 454 13.35 -32.04 58.49
N LYS A 455 13.16 -33.13 57.75
CA LYS A 455 13.39 -33.14 56.28
C LYS A 455 12.40 -32.27 55.49
N LYS A 456 11.13 -32.18 55.94
CA LYS A 456 10.10 -31.40 55.23
C LYS A 456 10.24 -29.90 55.53
N GLN A 457 10.66 -29.53 56.75
CA GLN A 457 10.97 -28.14 57.10
C GLN A 457 12.25 -27.64 56.44
N GLN A 458 13.34 -28.43 56.44
CA GLN A 458 14.60 -28.04 55.77
C GLN A 458 14.42 -27.83 54.26
N LYS A 459 13.69 -28.71 53.58
CA LYS A 459 13.41 -28.55 52.14
C LYS A 459 12.60 -27.27 51.83
N LYS A 460 11.70 -26.89 52.74
CA LYS A 460 10.88 -25.66 52.63
C LYS A 460 11.73 -24.40 52.88
N ILE A 461 12.65 -24.44 53.84
CA ILE A 461 13.59 -23.35 54.15
C ILE A 461 14.58 -23.10 53.02
N ILE A 462 15.15 -24.17 52.44
CA ILE A 462 16.10 -24.06 51.32
C ILE A 462 15.41 -23.47 50.08
N LEU A 463 14.18 -23.91 49.75
CA LEU A 463 13.40 -23.30 48.67
C LEU A 463 13.22 -21.79 48.92
N MET A 464 12.83 -21.38 50.13
CA MET A 464 12.64 -19.96 50.45
C MET A 464 13.92 -19.14 50.32
N GLN A 465 15.07 -19.67 50.73
CA GLN A 465 16.37 -18.99 50.60
C GLN A 465 16.80 -18.79 49.14
N CYS A 466 16.52 -19.75 48.26
CA CYS A 466 16.82 -19.63 46.82
C CYS A 466 16.02 -18.53 46.11
N PHE A 467 14.81 -18.19 46.60
CA PHE A 467 13.99 -17.12 46.02
C PHE A 467 14.31 -15.73 46.58
N VAL A 468 14.80 -15.61 47.82
CA VAL A 468 14.99 -14.31 48.50
C VAL A 468 16.32 -13.62 48.14
N TRP A 469 17.39 -14.38 47.94
CA TRP A 469 18.74 -13.81 47.73
C TRP A 469 18.94 -13.03 46.42
N PRO A 470 18.37 -13.45 45.26
CA PRO A 470 18.44 -12.66 44.02
C PRO A 470 17.73 -11.31 44.09
N ILE A 471 16.82 -11.12 45.06
CA ILE A 471 15.98 -9.92 45.17
C ILE A 471 16.75 -8.74 45.76
N PHE A 472 17.66 -8.99 46.71
CA PHE A 472 18.55 -7.96 47.26
C PHE A 472 19.42 -7.33 46.17
N ILE A 473 19.91 -8.14 45.21
CA ILE A 473 20.76 -7.67 44.10
C ILE A 473 19.99 -6.75 43.13
N ILE A 474 18.66 -6.95 42.98
CA ILE A 474 17.83 -6.10 42.13
C ILE A 474 17.46 -4.80 42.85
N LEU A 475 17.19 -4.85 44.17
CA LEU A 475 16.80 -3.68 44.96
C LEU A 475 17.99 -2.77 45.37
N GLU A 476 19.24 -3.26 45.34
CA GLU A 476 20.46 -2.48 45.66
C GLU A 476 21.06 -1.72 44.47
N LYS A 477 20.44 -1.75 43.28
CA LYS A 477 20.96 -1.10 42.06
C LYS A 477 20.55 0.37 41.86
N GLU A 478 19.89 0.98 42.85
CA GLU A 478 19.64 2.43 42.96
C GLU A 478 20.54 3.02 44.05
#